data_AF-A0A7Y5S7P3-F1
#
_entry.id   AF-A0A7Y5S7P3-F1
#
_cell.length_a   1.000
_cell.length_b   1.000
_cell.length_c   1.000
_cell.angle_alpha   90.00
_cell.angle_beta   90.00
_cell.angle_gamma   90.00
#
_symmetry.space_group_name_H-M   'P 1'
#
loop_
_entity.id
_entity.type
_entity.pdbx_description
1 polymer ?
#
loop_
_entity_poly.entity_id
_entity_poly.type
_entity_poly.pdbx_seq_one_letter_code
_entity_poly.pdbx_strand_id
1 'polypeptide(L)'
;MGTLGFTAWIVALAIALGAGGLTKAETGCAPLTIAAESAQTAAPSLTDGRSADAVPAASHKIPSFEGITPVQWAVLGLAAALLGVLWWRDVIRPGSFRRNGLRKTGELGALVWVFGAIATFLIAQIGGTIALVGLGVKLSETDTPGPRVQGLYAIVSYGMGITAAGVLLGLFRRASPGAEGITPRWKDGLWGVLAFAIIMPIVMSVSQLSVWLAWAVERWYPEPIAHKTLQEIVDNPSNPWVWVMAAGAVVGAPIVEEFVYRVCLQGALVRATKRAWLSILVVSTLFALAHWGRVPWHAMITLGFLGCAIGVAYERTRSLLVPITVHVLFNAANIAMALFFK
;
A
#
# COMPACT_ATOMS: atom_id res chain seq x y z
N MET A 1 -13.38 -21.22 26.20
CA MET A 1 -13.57 -19.75 26.17
C MET A 1 -12.33 -19.14 26.80
N GLY A 2 -11.48 -18.29 26.24
CA GLY A 2 -11.33 -17.70 24.91
C GLY A 2 -9.95 -17.02 24.92
N THR A 3 -8.95 -17.62 24.27
CA THR A 3 -7.59 -17.06 24.12
C THR A 3 -7.39 -16.31 22.79
N LEU A 4 -8.43 -16.28 21.94
CA LEU A 4 -8.44 -15.58 20.65
C LEU A 4 -8.47 -14.05 20.77
N GLY A 5 -8.85 -13.50 21.94
CA GLY A 5 -8.93 -12.05 22.16
C GLY A 5 -7.57 -11.37 22.34
N PHE A 6 -6.66 -11.97 23.10
CA PHE A 6 -5.43 -11.29 23.53
C PHE A 6 -4.44 -11.05 22.38
N THR A 7 -4.33 -12.00 21.44
CA THR A 7 -3.53 -11.86 20.21
C THR A 7 -4.06 -10.80 19.24
N ALA A 8 -5.39 -10.62 19.16
CA ALA A 8 -5.99 -9.60 18.31
C ALA A 8 -5.73 -8.19 18.86
N TRP A 9 -5.72 -8.04 20.19
CA TRP A 9 -5.39 -6.78 20.87
C TRP A 9 -3.94 -6.35 20.67
N ILE A 10 -2.96 -7.27 20.71
CA ILE A 10 -1.54 -6.92 20.48
C ILE A 10 -1.32 -6.45 19.03
N VAL A 11 -1.96 -7.09 18.06
CA VAL A 11 -1.88 -6.68 16.64
C VAL A 11 -2.55 -5.31 16.45
N ALA A 12 -3.74 -5.08 17.04
CA ALA A 12 -4.42 -3.79 17.00
C ALA A 12 -3.63 -2.67 17.70
N LEU A 13 -2.96 -2.98 18.83
CA LEU A 13 -2.13 -2.03 19.57
C LEU A 13 -0.84 -1.67 18.81
N ALA A 14 -0.21 -2.64 18.15
CA ALA A 14 0.94 -2.39 17.28
C ALA A 14 0.56 -1.52 16.06
N ILE A 15 -0.66 -1.67 15.53
CA ILE A 15 -1.22 -0.83 14.46
C ILE A 15 -1.51 0.59 14.97
N ALA A 16 -2.10 0.73 16.17
CA ALA A 16 -2.42 2.03 16.76
C ALA A 16 -1.16 2.84 17.10
N LEU A 17 -0.09 2.18 17.57
CA LEU A 17 1.18 2.83 17.90
C LEU A 17 2.03 3.17 16.66
N GLY A 18 1.79 2.54 15.51
CA GLY A 18 2.47 2.83 14.25
C GLY A 18 1.80 3.91 13.39
N ALA A 19 0.53 4.26 13.67
CA ALA A 19 -0.30 5.11 12.81
C ALA A 19 -0.56 6.53 13.35
N GLY A 20 -0.03 6.92 14.52
CA GLY A 20 -0.37 8.22 15.09
C GLY A 20 0.67 8.76 16.05
N GLY A 21 1.47 9.72 15.57
CA GLY A 21 1.97 10.78 16.44
C GLY A 21 0.76 11.55 16.97
N LEU A 22 0.58 11.53 18.29
CA LEU A 22 -0.44 12.29 18.99
C LEU A 22 -0.22 13.79 18.78
N THR A 23 -1.14 14.46 18.08
CA THR A 23 -1.46 15.87 18.36
C THR A 23 -2.91 15.95 18.77
N LYS A 24 -3.09 16.43 20.00
CA LYS A 24 -4.36 16.60 20.72
C LYS A 24 -5.40 17.33 19.86
N ALA A 25 -6.56 16.72 19.67
CA ALA A 25 -7.79 17.45 19.45
C ALA A 25 -8.39 17.76 20.83
N GLU A 26 -8.41 19.04 21.20
CA GLU A 26 -9.11 19.49 22.41
C GLU A 26 -10.61 19.25 22.24
N THR A 27 -11.16 18.48 23.16
CA THR A 27 -12.58 18.29 23.38
C THR A 27 -13.18 19.57 23.98
N GLY A 28 -14.03 20.25 23.24
CA GLY A 28 -14.89 21.33 23.74
C GLY A 28 -16.33 21.06 23.35
N CYS A 29 -17.11 20.51 24.27
CA CYS A 29 -18.55 20.36 24.17
C CYS A 29 -19.22 21.65 24.70
N ALA A 30 -19.99 22.36 23.87
CA ALA A 30 -21.11 23.21 24.28
C ALA A 30 -22.00 23.55 23.07
N PRO A 31 -23.34 23.59 23.23
CA PRO A 31 -24.29 23.78 22.14
C PRO A 31 -24.46 25.27 21.82
N LEU A 32 -24.54 25.64 20.54
CA LEU A 32 -24.81 27.02 20.15
C LEU A 32 -26.23 27.18 19.60
N THR A 33 -27.03 27.74 20.49
CA THR A 33 -28.36 28.32 20.38
C THR A 33 -28.43 29.39 19.30
N ILE A 34 -29.60 29.50 18.67
CA ILE A 34 -29.99 30.61 17.80
C ILE A 34 -30.01 31.90 18.61
N ALA A 35 -29.24 32.90 18.21
CA ALA A 35 -29.48 34.30 18.56
C ALA A 35 -29.02 35.19 17.40
N ALA A 36 -29.97 35.94 16.86
CA ALA A 36 -29.73 37.02 15.92
C ALA A 36 -29.17 38.22 16.70
N GLU A 37 -28.06 38.79 16.22
CA GLU A 37 -27.69 40.14 16.63
C GLU A 37 -27.01 40.87 15.47
N SER A 38 -27.64 41.97 15.09
CA SER A 38 -27.24 42.94 14.09
C SER A 38 -26.04 43.76 14.58
N ALA A 39 -24.98 43.83 13.80
CA ALA A 39 -23.98 44.90 13.92
C ALA A 39 -23.47 45.31 12.54
N GLN A 40 -23.97 46.46 12.11
CA GLN A 40 -23.46 47.29 11.01
C GLN A 40 -22.04 47.78 11.34
N THR A 41 -21.07 47.53 10.47
CA THR A 41 -19.86 48.36 10.36
C THR A 41 -19.35 48.41 8.91
N ALA A 42 -19.56 49.59 8.31
CA ALA A 42 -18.80 50.30 7.28
C ALA A 42 -18.04 49.51 6.19
N ALA A 43 -18.53 49.63 4.95
CA ALA A 43 -17.81 49.31 3.72
C ALA A 43 -16.71 50.36 3.41
N PRO A 44 -15.52 49.95 2.94
CA PRO A 44 -14.60 50.84 2.23
C PRO A 44 -14.97 50.94 0.75
N SER A 45 -14.87 52.16 0.23
CA SER A 45 -15.14 52.62 -1.12
C SER A 45 -14.34 51.91 -2.22
N LEU A 46 -15.04 51.51 -3.29
CA LEU A 46 -14.49 51.08 -4.57
C LEU A 46 -13.96 52.28 -5.36
N THR A 47 -12.65 52.48 -5.42
CA THR A 47 -11.94 53.05 -6.58
C THR A 47 -10.46 52.67 -6.50
N ASP A 48 -10.08 51.55 -7.11
CA ASP A 48 -8.81 51.50 -7.83
C ASP A 48 -8.82 50.35 -8.85
N GLY A 49 -8.67 50.74 -10.11
CA GLY A 49 -8.66 49.85 -11.26
C GLY A 49 -7.36 49.06 -11.34
N ARG A 50 -7.37 47.86 -10.78
CA ARG A 50 -6.56 46.74 -11.27
C ARG A 50 -7.47 45.54 -11.36
N SER A 51 -7.78 45.13 -12.60
CA SER A 51 -8.40 43.85 -12.89
C SER A 51 -7.55 42.76 -12.24
N ALA A 52 -8.04 42.20 -11.13
CA ALA A 52 -7.60 40.90 -10.69
C ALA A 52 -7.99 39.95 -11.81
N ASP A 53 -7.01 39.51 -12.59
CA ASP A 53 -7.18 38.42 -13.53
C ASP A 53 -7.70 37.22 -12.73
N ALA A 54 -9.01 37.00 -12.80
CA ALA A 54 -9.62 35.79 -12.31
C ALA A 54 -8.93 34.65 -13.07
N VAL A 55 -8.17 33.82 -12.35
CA VAL A 55 -7.70 32.53 -12.86
C VAL A 55 -8.95 31.86 -13.43
N PRO A 56 -9.01 31.57 -14.75
CA PRO A 56 -10.20 30.97 -15.32
C PRO A 56 -10.40 29.65 -14.59
N ALA A 57 -11.54 29.51 -13.92
CA ALA A 57 -11.98 28.22 -13.41
C ALA A 57 -11.94 27.28 -14.61
N ALA A 58 -10.94 26.39 -14.63
CA ALA A 58 -10.80 25.41 -15.69
C ALA A 58 -12.14 24.71 -15.76
N SER A 59 -12.84 24.86 -16.89
CA SER A 59 -14.09 24.18 -17.14
C SER A 59 -13.75 22.70 -17.23
N HIS A 60 -13.69 22.03 -16.08
CA HIS A 60 -13.47 20.60 -15.99
C HIS A 60 -14.70 19.95 -16.59
N LYS A 61 -14.62 19.66 -17.90
CA LYS A 61 -15.65 18.93 -18.61
C LYS A 61 -15.89 17.64 -17.86
N ILE A 62 -17.14 17.45 -17.43
CA ILE A 62 -17.66 16.20 -16.90
C ILE A 62 -17.38 15.12 -17.96
N PRO A 63 -16.55 14.10 -17.71
CA PRO A 63 -16.52 12.96 -18.60
C PRO A 63 -17.87 12.24 -18.42
N SER A 64 -18.75 12.33 -19.41
CA SER A 64 -19.93 11.47 -19.46
C SER A 64 -19.47 10.00 -19.49
N PHE A 65 -20.32 9.05 -19.10
CA PHE A 65 -20.06 7.61 -19.27
C PHE A 65 -19.75 7.22 -20.74
N GLU A 66 -19.99 8.13 -21.69
CA GLU A 66 -19.59 8.03 -23.09
C GLU A 66 -18.05 8.17 -23.30
N GLY A 67 -17.29 8.51 -22.26
CA GLY A 67 -15.84 8.71 -22.31
C GLY A 67 -14.98 7.47 -22.03
N ILE A 68 -15.57 6.27 -21.89
CA ILE A 68 -14.80 5.03 -21.70
C ILE A 68 -14.25 4.58 -23.06
N THR A 69 -12.92 4.57 -23.17
CA THR A 69 -12.23 4.17 -24.40
C THR A 69 -12.43 2.67 -24.68
N PRO A 70 -12.38 2.24 -25.96
CA PRO A 70 -12.42 0.82 -26.31
C PRO A 70 -11.35 -0.02 -25.58
N VAL A 71 -10.19 0.58 -25.29
CA VAL A 71 -9.10 -0.06 -24.53
C VAL A 71 -9.51 -0.32 -23.08
N GLN A 72 -10.15 0.64 -22.40
CA GLN A 72 -10.65 0.44 -21.04
C GLN A 72 -11.70 -0.68 -20.99
N TRP A 73 -12.62 -0.74 -21.97
CA TRP A 73 -13.57 -1.85 -22.08
C TRP A 73 -12.88 -3.20 -22.31
N ALA A 74 -11.86 -3.25 -23.16
CA ALA A 74 -11.07 -4.46 -23.39
C ALA A 74 -10.36 -4.94 -22.11
N VAL A 75 -9.81 -4.02 -21.31
CA VAL A 75 -9.16 -4.34 -20.02
C VAL A 75 -10.18 -4.90 -19.02
N LEU A 76 -11.36 -4.28 -18.90
CA LEU A 76 -12.44 -4.78 -18.03
C LEU A 76 -12.91 -6.17 -18.47
N GLY A 77 -13.10 -6.38 -19.78
CA GLY A 77 -13.48 -7.67 -20.35
C GLY A 77 -12.43 -8.75 -20.08
N LEU A 78 -11.14 -8.42 -20.27
CA LEU A 78 -10.02 -9.32 -19.98
C LEU A 78 -9.96 -9.67 -18.48
N ALA A 79 -10.13 -8.69 -17.60
CA ALA A 79 -10.15 -8.92 -16.15
C ALA A 79 -11.30 -9.86 -15.74
N ALA A 80 -12.51 -9.64 -16.28
CA ALA A 80 -13.65 -10.50 -16.04
C ALA A 80 -13.42 -11.95 -16.54
N ALA A 81 -12.84 -12.10 -17.74
CA ALA A 81 -12.49 -13.40 -18.30
C ALA A 81 -11.44 -14.13 -17.44
N LEU A 82 -10.39 -13.42 -17.01
CA LEU A 82 -9.35 -13.99 -16.14
C LEU A 82 -9.91 -14.39 -14.78
N LEU A 83 -10.74 -13.57 -14.15
CA LEU A 83 -11.45 -13.93 -12.91
C LEU A 83 -12.34 -15.16 -13.11
N GLY A 84 -13.04 -15.24 -14.24
CA GLY A 84 -13.83 -16.40 -14.64
C GLY A 84 -13.00 -17.67 -14.77
N VAL A 85 -11.82 -17.60 -15.40
CA VAL A 85 -10.88 -18.72 -15.50
C VAL A 85 -10.32 -19.13 -14.13
N LEU A 86 -9.88 -18.16 -13.31
CA LEU A 86 -9.37 -18.41 -11.96
C LEU A 86 -10.45 -19.03 -11.06
N TRP A 87 -11.69 -18.59 -11.22
CA TRP A 87 -12.84 -19.20 -10.54
C TRP A 87 -13.08 -20.61 -11.06
N TRP A 88 -13.14 -20.81 -12.37
CA TRP A 88 -13.38 -22.12 -12.99
C TRP A 88 -12.33 -23.17 -12.60
N ARG A 89 -11.06 -22.77 -12.55
CA ARG A 89 -9.91 -23.60 -12.15
C ARG A 89 -9.75 -23.77 -10.63
N ASP A 90 -10.75 -23.39 -9.84
CA ASP A 90 -10.72 -23.46 -8.37
C ASP A 90 -9.52 -22.74 -7.71
N VAL A 91 -9.02 -21.66 -8.34
CA VAL A 91 -7.90 -20.86 -7.81
C VAL A 91 -8.39 -19.85 -6.77
N ILE A 92 -9.55 -19.24 -7.01
CA ILE A 92 -10.07 -18.18 -6.12
C ILE A 92 -11.41 -18.51 -5.43
N ARG A 93 -11.95 -19.73 -5.57
CA ARG A 93 -13.24 -20.07 -4.94
C ARG A 93 -13.14 -20.12 -3.42
N PRO A 94 -14.25 -19.87 -2.69
CA PRO A 94 -14.35 -20.19 -1.28
C PRO A 94 -14.01 -21.66 -1.00
N GLY A 95 -13.18 -21.89 0.02
CA GLY A 95 -12.72 -23.23 0.42
C GLY A 95 -11.70 -23.88 -0.52
N SER A 96 -11.30 -23.22 -1.61
CA SER A 96 -10.35 -23.78 -2.58
C SER A 96 -8.98 -24.13 -1.97
N PHE A 97 -8.47 -23.30 -1.06
CA PHE A 97 -7.23 -23.59 -0.33
C PHE A 97 -7.33 -24.82 0.58
N ARG A 98 -8.54 -25.14 1.08
CA ARG A 98 -8.77 -26.37 1.86
C ARG A 98 -8.77 -27.59 0.95
N ARG A 99 -9.38 -27.48 -0.25
CA ARG A 99 -9.39 -28.56 -1.25
C ARG A 99 -8.01 -28.85 -1.86
N ASN A 100 -7.24 -27.80 -2.14
CA ASN A 100 -5.94 -27.89 -2.81
C ASN A 100 -4.74 -27.99 -1.84
N GLY A 101 -5.01 -28.09 -0.53
CA GLY A 101 -3.99 -28.17 0.52
C GLY A 101 -3.48 -26.80 0.96
N LEU A 102 -3.58 -26.55 2.26
CA LEU A 102 -3.00 -25.37 2.89
C LEU A 102 -1.47 -25.45 2.88
N ARG A 103 -0.83 -24.31 2.69
CA ARG A 103 0.63 -24.19 2.82
C ARG A 103 1.08 -24.62 4.21
N LYS A 104 2.17 -25.38 4.27
CA LYS A 104 2.78 -25.81 5.54
C LYS A 104 3.45 -24.62 6.20
N THR A 105 2.95 -24.23 7.37
CA THR A 105 3.41 -23.03 8.08
C THR A 105 4.54 -23.30 9.10
N GLY A 106 5.05 -24.53 9.19
CA GLY A 106 6.08 -24.89 10.19
C GLY A 106 5.55 -25.01 11.62
N GLU A 107 6.48 -25.25 12.55
CA GLU A 107 6.21 -25.62 13.95
C GLU A 107 6.21 -24.43 14.90
N LEU A 108 6.92 -23.35 14.56
CA LEU A 108 6.97 -22.14 15.38
C LEU A 108 5.58 -21.53 15.58
N GLY A 109 5.24 -21.19 16.83
CA GLY A 109 3.97 -20.57 17.20
C GLY A 109 3.71 -19.24 16.48
N ALA A 110 2.44 -18.91 16.23
CA ALA A 110 2.05 -17.75 15.43
C ALA A 110 2.63 -16.41 15.93
N LEU A 111 2.75 -16.24 17.26
CA LEU A 111 3.32 -15.03 17.87
C LEU A 111 4.77 -14.75 17.48
N VAL A 112 5.59 -15.79 17.26
CA VAL A 112 7.00 -15.62 16.85
C VAL A 112 7.09 -14.94 15.48
N TRP A 113 6.16 -15.26 14.59
CA TRP A 113 6.08 -14.66 13.25
C TRP A 113 5.56 -13.22 13.32
N VAL A 114 4.58 -12.93 14.19
CA VAL A 114 4.12 -11.56 14.44
C VAL A 114 5.25 -10.70 15.00
N PHE A 115 6.04 -11.23 15.95
CA PHE A 115 7.23 -10.55 16.44
C PHE A 115 8.25 -10.30 15.32
N GLY A 116 8.46 -11.26 14.42
CA GLY A 116 9.30 -11.07 13.24
C GLY A 116 8.83 -9.93 12.33
N ALA A 117 7.52 -9.80 12.10
CA ALA A 117 6.94 -8.66 11.37
C ALA A 117 7.23 -7.33 12.06
N ILE A 118 6.92 -7.22 13.36
CA ILE A 118 7.12 -6.00 14.15
C ILE A 118 8.60 -5.62 14.19
N ALA A 119 9.48 -6.58 14.49
CA ALA A 119 10.92 -6.36 14.57
C ALA A 119 11.49 -5.85 13.24
N THR A 120 11.12 -6.48 12.11
CA THR A 120 11.59 -6.06 10.78
C THR A 120 11.13 -4.64 10.46
N PHE A 121 9.85 -4.33 10.73
CA PHE A 121 9.30 -3.01 10.49
C PHE A 121 9.98 -1.95 11.36
N LEU A 122 10.11 -2.19 12.67
CA LEU A 122 10.75 -1.26 13.60
C LEU A 122 12.24 -1.04 13.25
N ILE A 123 12.97 -2.10 12.89
CA ILE A 123 14.37 -1.97 12.48
C ILE A 123 14.50 -1.10 11.22
N ALA A 124 13.60 -1.24 10.24
CA ALA A 124 13.57 -0.37 9.08
C ALA A 124 13.29 1.09 9.48
N GLN A 125 12.28 1.33 10.32
CA GLN A 125 11.94 2.69 10.78
C GLN A 125 13.08 3.35 11.57
N ILE A 126 13.69 2.63 12.49
CA ILE A 126 14.85 3.09 13.27
C ILE A 126 16.02 3.42 12.34
N GLY A 127 16.29 2.58 11.33
CA GLY A 127 17.32 2.85 10.34
C GLY A 127 17.10 4.16 9.59
N GLY A 128 15.86 4.39 9.15
CA GLY A 128 15.48 5.67 8.55
C GLY A 128 15.70 6.86 9.48
N THR A 129 15.30 6.76 10.75
CA THR A 129 15.51 7.82 11.75
C THR A 129 16.99 8.08 12.01
N ILE A 130 17.83 7.04 12.09
CA ILE A 130 19.29 7.17 12.21
C ILE A 130 19.85 7.96 11.03
N ALA A 131 19.37 7.69 9.81
CA ALA A 131 19.79 8.44 8.63
C ALA A 131 19.46 9.94 8.75
N LEU A 132 18.25 10.28 9.22
CA LEU A 132 17.85 11.69 9.40
C LEU A 132 18.70 12.38 10.47
N VAL A 133 18.90 11.73 11.61
CA VAL A 133 19.73 12.27 12.71
C VAL A 133 21.18 12.44 12.27
N GLY A 134 21.76 11.45 11.60
CA GLY A 134 23.13 11.51 11.08
C GLY A 134 23.35 12.61 10.03
N LEU A 135 22.29 13.04 9.36
CA LEU A 135 22.30 14.16 8.42
C LEU A 135 22.00 15.52 9.08
N GLY A 136 21.75 15.56 10.39
CA GLY A 136 21.40 16.78 11.11
C GLY A 136 20.03 17.35 10.74
N VAL A 137 19.15 16.54 10.14
CA VAL A 137 17.80 16.97 9.73
C VAL A 137 16.93 17.10 10.98
N LYS A 138 16.45 18.32 11.25
CA LYS A 138 15.50 18.56 12.34
C LYS A 138 14.11 18.08 11.91
N LEU A 139 13.51 17.17 12.68
CA LEU A 139 12.16 16.61 12.43
C LEU A 139 11.01 17.63 12.63
N SER A 140 11.32 18.93 12.67
CA SER A 140 10.43 20.00 13.16
C SER A 140 9.87 20.91 12.06
N GLU A 141 10.18 20.69 10.78
CA GLU A 141 9.67 21.54 9.70
C GLU A 141 8.62 20.83 8.88
N THR A 142 7.54 21.55 8.59
CA THR A 142 6.40 21.21 7.74
C THR A 142 6.77 20.95 6.28
N ASP A 143 8.06 21.02 5.93
CA ASP A 143 8.58 20.82 4.59
C ASP A 143 9.00 19.37 4.34
N THR A 144 8.52 18.84 3.22
CA THR A 144 8.96 17.54 2.70
C THR A 144 10.47 17.60 2.43
N PRO A 145 11.30 16.73 3.04
CA PRO A 145 12.76 16.76 2.83
C PRO A 145 13.11 16.62 1.35
N GLY A 146 14.16 17.29 0.87
CA GLY A 146 14.56 17.19 -0.53
C GLY A 146 14.92 15.75 -0.97
N PRO A 147 14.94 15.44 -2.28
CA PRO A 147 15.17 14.11 -2.84
C PRO A 147 16.39 13.36 -2.27
N ARG A 148 17.48 14.08 -1.98
CA ARG A 148 18.68 13.49 -1.39
C ARG A 148 18.43 12.91 0.00
N VAL A 149 17.75 13.64 0.87
CA VAL A 149 17.45 13.20 2.24
C VAL A 149 16.50 12.01 2.20
N GLN A 150 15.45 12.08 1.38
CA GLN A 150 14.51 10.98 1.19
C GLN A 150 15.19 9.73 0.59
N GLY A 151 16.08 9.90 -0.39
CA GLY A 151 16.86 8.80 -0.99
C GLY A 151 17.78 8.13 0.02
N LEU A 152 18.50 8.90 0.86
CA LEU A 152 19.33 8.37 1.93
C LEU A 152 18.50 7.65 3.00
N TYR A 153 17.37 8.25 3.40
CA TYR A 153 16.41 7.60 4.29
C TYR A 153 15.96 6.25 3.74
N ALA A 154 15.59 6.19 2.46
CA ALA A 154 15.16 4.95 1.80
C ALA A 154 16.27 3.89 1.78
N ILE A 155 17.51 4.26 1.44
CA ILE A 155 18.65 3.34 1.43
C ILE A 155 18.84 2.70 2.81
N VAL A 156 18.92 3.52 3.86
CA VAL A 156 19.22 3.01 5.21
C VAL A 156 18.03 2.23 5.78
N SER A 157 16.82 2.76 5.65
CA SER A 157 15.58 2.13 6.13
C SER A 157 15.37 0.75 5.48
N TYR A 158 15.34 0.69 4.15
CA TYR A 158 15.13 -0.59 3.46
C TYR A 158 16.34 -1.51 3.59
N GLY A 159 17.57 -0.99 3.61
CA GLY A 159 18.77 -1.81 3.84
C GLY A 159 18.74 -2.53 5.19
N MET A 160 18.37 -1.82 6.26
CA MET A 160 18.21 -2.41 7.59
C MET A 160 17.02 -3.39 7.64
N GLY A 161 15.89 -3.04 7.03
CA GLY A 161 14.72 -3.92 6.94
C GLY A 161 15.01 -5.23 6.18
N ILE A 162 15.67 -5.15 5.03
CA ILE A 162 16.07 -6.32 4.23
C ILE A 162 17.05 -7.19 5.00
N THR A 163 18.00 -6.59 5.71
CA THR A 163 18.96 -7.32 6.56
C THR A 163 18.23 -8.08 7.67
N ALA A 164 17.31 -7.41 8.40
CA ALA A 164 16.50 -8.03 9.43
C ALA A 164 15.64 -9.18 8.88
N ALA A 165 14.95 -8.94 7.76
CA ALA A 165 14.15 -9.95 7.07
C ALA A 165 14.99 -11.17 6.67
N GLY A 166 16.20 -10.96 6.11
CA GLY A 166 17.11 -12.03 5.72
C GLY A 166 17.59 -12.87 6.90
N VAL A 167 17.98 -12.23 8.02
CA VAL A 167 18.37 -12.91 9.26
C VAL A 167 17.20 -13.73 9.81
N LEU A 168 16.02 -13.13 9.95
CA LEU A 168 14.83 -13.80 10.46
C LEU A 168 14.38 -14.95 9.56
N LEU A 169 14.46 -14.78 8.23
CA LEU A 169 14.16 -15.85 7.28
C LEU A 169 15.12 -17.04 7.48
N GLY A 170 16.41 -16.77 7.69
CA GLY A 170 17.41 -17.79 8.03
C GLY A 170 17.07 -18.54 9.32
N LEU A 171 16.69 -17.80 10.38
CA LEU A 171 16.29 -18.37 11.66
C LEU A 171 15.01 -19.21 11.54
N PHE A 172 13.97 -18.69 10.87
CA PHE A 172 12.71 -19.40 10.66
C PHE A 172 12.89 -20.69 9.86
N ARG A 173 13.77 -20.70 8.85
CA ARG A 173 14.07 -21.91 8.08
C ARG A 173 14.73 -22.99 8.92
N ARG A 174 15.64 -22.61 9.83
CA ARG A 174 16.29 -23.55 10.76
C ARG A 174 15.33 -24.07 11.83
N ALA A 175 14.52 -23.18 12.40
CA ALA A 175 13.60 -23.49 13.49
C ALA A 175 12.25 -24.09 13.04
N SER A 176 11.97 -24.12 11.73
CA SER A 176 10.79 -24.78 11.19
C SER A 176 11.11 -25.49 9.86
N PRO A 177 11.88 -26.59 9.91
CA PRO A 177 12.16 -27.40 8.74
C PRO A 177 10.85 -27.84 8.06
N GLY A 178 10.73 -27.64 6.75
CA GLY A 178 9.53 -27.98 5.99
C GLY A 178 8.44 -26.90 5.94
N ALA A 179 8.65 -25.73 6.56
CA ALA A 179 7.82 -24.56 6.30
C ALA A 179 7.96 -24.12 4.82
N GLU A 180 6.84 -23.97 4.15
CA GLU A 180 6.73 -23.57 2.76
C GLU A 180 6.57 -22.04 2.65
N GLY A 181 6.97 -21.44 1.52
CA GLY A 181 6.90 -19.99 1.31
C GLY A 181 8.12 -19.20 1.76
N ILE A 182 9.02 -19.79 2.55
CA ILE A 182 10.17 -19.07 3.14
C ILE A 182 11.52 -19.40 2.50
N THR A 183 11.56 -20.30 1.52
CA THR A 183 12.78 -20.65 0.79
C THR A 183 12.74 -19.98 -0.59
N PRO A 184 13.58 -18.97 -0.86
CA PRO A 184 13.64 -18.36 -2.18
C PRO A 184 14.16 -19.38 -3.20
N ARG A 185 13.47 -19.50 -4.34
CA ARG A 185 13.95 -20.25 -5.50
C ARG A 185 13.95 -19.28 -6.66
N TRP A 186 15.10 -19.02 -7.28
CA TRP A 186 15.22 -18.02 -8.35
C TRP A 186 14.26 -18.28 -9.52
N LYS A 187 13.95 -19.56 -9.82
CA LYS A 187 12.97 -19.97 -10.83
C LYS A 187 11.55 -19.46 -10.55
N ASP A 188 11.24 -19.13 -9.29
CA ASP A 188 9.95 -18.59 -8.90
C ASP A 188 9.74 -17.14 -9.38
N GLY A 189 10.81 -16.44 -9.78
CA GLY A 189 10.69 -15.13 -10.40
C GLY A 189 9.88 -15.17 -11.69
N LEU A 190 10.04 -16.21 -12.52
CA LEU A 190 9.24 -16.39 -13.73
C LEU A 190 7.76 -16.60 -13.40
N TRP A 191 7.46 -17.37 -12.35
CA TRP A 191 6.09 -17.51 -11.84
C TRP A 191 5.52 -16.17 -11.34
N GLY A 192 6.36 -15.31 -10.77
CA GLY A 192 6.03 -13.94 -10.42
C GLY A 192 5.64 -13.08 -11.62
N VAL A 193 6.41 -13.13 -12.71
CA VAL A 193 6.10 -12.43 -13.96
C VAL A 193 4.78 -12.92 -14.56
N LEU A 194 4.55 -14.23 -14.60
CA LEU A 194 3.30 -14.80 -15.10
C LEU A 194 2.11 -14.42 -14.21
N ALA A 195 2.29 -14.42 -12.88
CA ALA A 195 1.27 -13.96 -11.94
C ALA A 195 0.97 -12.47 -12.15
N PHE A 196 1.98 -11.64 -12.36
CA PHE A 196 1.82 -10.22 -12.66
C PHE A 196 0.99 -10.00 -13.94
N ALA A 197 1.30 -10.72 -15.02
CA ALA A 197 0.55 -10.62 -16.28
C ALA A 197 -0.95 -10.94 -16.12
N ILE A 198 -1.32 -11.85 -15.21
CA ILE A 198 -2.71 -12.18 -14.89
C ILE A 198 -3.34 -11.15 -13.94
N ILE A 199 -2.59 -10.71 -12.93
CA ILE A 199 -3.08 -9.82 -11.86
C ILE A 199 -3.27 -8.39 -12.39
N MET A 200 -2.39 -7.93 -13.27
CA MET A 200 -2.32 -6.52 -13.68
C MET A 200 -3.62 -6.02 -14.34
N PRO A 201 -4.23 -6.71 -15.33
CA PRO A 201 -5.52 -6.28 -15.90
C PRO A 201 -6.64 -6.20 -14.87
N ILE A 202 -6.64 -7.11 -13.88
CA ILE A 202 -7.61 -7.13 -12.78
C ILE A 202 -7.41 -5.91 -11.88
N VAL A 203 -6.16 -5.62 -11.49
CA VAL A 203 -5.85 -4.47 -10.64
C VAL A 203 -6.10 -3.15 -11.36
N MET A 204 -5.78 -3.04 -12.66
CA MET A 204 -6.16 -1.88 -13.47
C MET A 204 -7.67 -1.68 -13.50
N SER A 205 -8.43 -2.76 -13.66
CA SER A 205 -9.90 -2.71 -13.66
C SER A 205 -10.42 -2.21 -12.32
N VAL A 206 -9.90 -2.73 -11.20
CA VAL A 206 -10.27 -2.25 -9.86
C VAL A 206 -9.87 -0.78 -9.68
N SER A 207 -8.70 -0.37 -10.17
CA SER A 207 -8.24 1.02 -10.12
C SER A 207 -9.20 1.94 -10.87
N GLN A 208 -9.57 1.59 -12.09
CA GLN A 208 -10.53 2.33 -12.91
C GLN A 208 -11.90 2.44 -12.21
N LEU A 209 -12.41 1.33 -11.68
CA LEU A 209 -13.67 1.31 -10.93
C LEU A 209 -13.58 2.16 -9.66
N SER A 210 -12.44 2.18 -8.97
CA SER A 210 -12.24 3.00 -7.78
C SER A 210 -12.24 4.50 -8.09
N VAL A 211 -11.69 4.89 -9.25
CA VAL A 211 -11.73 6.29 -9.73
C VAL A 211 -13.16 6.69 -10.09
N TRP A 212 -13.92 5.82 -10.77
CA TRP A 212 -15.34 6.09 -11.05
C TRP A 212 -16.17 6.19 -9.78
N LEU A 213 -15.89 5.35 -8.77
CA LEU A 213 -16.54 5.45 -7.48
C LEU A 213 -16.20 6.77 -6.77
N ALA A 214 -14.93 7.19 -6.80
CA ALA A 214 -14.51 8.46 -6.24
C ALA A 214 -15.23 9.64 -6.92
N TRP A 215 -15.28 9.63 -8.25
CA TRP A 215 -16.02 10.63 -9.02
C TRP A 215 -17.51 10.67 -8.64
N ALA A 216 -18.15 9.51 -8.51
CA ALA A 216 -19.57 9.43 -8.14
C ALA A 216 -19.85 9.98 -6.73
N VAL A 217 -18.90 9.84 -5.81
CA VAL A 217 -19.02 10.29 -4.41
C VAL A 217 -18.64 11.76 -4.25
N GLU A 218 -17.51 12.18 -4.82
CA GLU A 218 -16.89 13.49 -4.56
C GLU A 218 -17.26 14.56 -5.60
N ARG A 219 -17.84 14.18 -6.74
CA ARG A 219 -18.14 15.06 -7.88
C ARG A 219 -16.92 15.81 -8.42
N TRP A 220 -15.72 15.32 -8.11
CA TRP A 220 -14.44 15.81 -8.63
C TRP A 220 -13.67 14.64 -9.24
N TYR A 221 -12.85 14.89 -10.26
CA TYR A 221 -11.99 13.86 -10.84
C TYR A 221 -10.67 13.82 -10.07
N PRO A 222 -10.31 12.69 -9.43
CA PRO A 222 -9.07 12.63 -8.65
C PRO A 222 -7.85 12.91 -9.50
N GLU A 223 -6.83 13.54 -8.89
CA GLU A 223 -5.55 13.78 -9.56
C GLU A 223 -4.93 12.45 -10.04
N PRO A 224 -4.40 12.37 -11.27
CA PRO A 224 -3.83 11.15 -11.82
C PRO A 224 -2.66 10.57 -10.99
N ILE A 225 -1.95 11.42 -10.25
CA ILE A 225 -0.79 11.04 -9.46
C ILE A 225 -1.16 10.95 -7.97
N ALA A 226 -1.32 9.71 -7.50
CA ALA A 226 -1.84 9.40 -6.16
C ALA A 226 -0.82 9.56 -5.00
N HIS A 227 0.45 9.88 -5.23
CA HIS A 227 1.48 9.92 -4.18
C HIS A 227 2.57 10.99 -4.43
N LYS A 228 3.02 11.67 -3.37
CA LYS A 228 4.04 12.75 -3.43
C LYS A 228 5.38 12.29 -4.02
N THR A 229 5.87 11.10 -3.64
CA THR A 229 7.09 10.51 -4.22
C THR A 229 6.99 10.33 -5.73
N LEU A 230 5.80 10.01 -6.25
CA LEU A 230 5.60 9.84 -7.68
C LEU A 230 5.56 11.19 -8.40
N GLN A 231 4.94 12.21 -7.79
CA GLN A 231 4.99 13.60 -8.28
C GLN A 231 6.44 14.09 -8.37
N GLU A 232 7.22 13.88 -7.31
CA GLU A 232 8.64 14.24 -7.27
C GLU A 232 9.45 13.55 -8.38
N ILE A 233 9.12 12.29 -8.72
CA ILE A 233 9.74 11.57 -9.83
C ILE A 233 9.43 12.18 -11.19
N VAL A 234 8.17 12.55 -11.38
CA VAL A 234 7.69 13.15 -12.61
C VAL A 234 8.23 14.57 -12.78
N ASP A 235 8.36 15.34 -11.70
CA ASP A 235 8.75 16.74 -11.73
C ASP A 235 10.27 16.95 -11.84
N ASN A 236 11.07 16.07 -11.24
CA ASN A 236 12.53 16.22 -11.16
C ASN A 236 13.33 15.03 -11.74
N PRO A 237 13.06 14.54 -12.97
CA PRO A 237 13.65 13.31 -13.51
C PRO A 237 15.17 13.38 -13.76
N SER A 238 15.76 14.57 -13.86
CA SER A 238 17.21 14.75 -14.04
C SER A 238 18.00 14.62 -12.73
N ASN A 239 17.32 14.65 -11.58
CA ASN A 239 17.98 14.52 -10.27
C ASN A 239 18.26 13.04 -9.96
N PRO A 240 19.52 12.61 -9.80
CA PRO A 240 19.84 11.20 -9.55
C PRO A 240 19.23 10.66 -8.25
N TRP A 241 19.00 11.51 -7.24
CA TRP A 241 18.41 11.09 -5.97
C TRP A 241 16.94 10.70 -6.08
N VAL A 242 16.23 11.22 -7.08
CA VAL A 242 14.86 10.80 -7.42
C VAL A 242 14.82 9.34 -7.83
N TRP A 243 15.80 8.90 -8.62
CA TRP A 243 15.91 7.49 -9.02
C TRP A 243 16.32 6.58 -7.87
N VAL A 244 17.07 7.09 -6.88
CA VAL A 244 17.36 6.36 -5.64
C VAL A 244 16.07 6.14 -4.84
N MET A 245 15.22 7.17 -4.68
CA MET A 245 13.91 7.03 -4.05
C MET A 245 13.03 6.04 -4.81
N ALA A 246 12.98 6.15 -6.14
CA ALA A 246 12.23 5.23 -7.00
C ALA A 246 12.69 3.79 -6.82
N ALA A 247 14.01 3.52 -6.79
CA ALA A 247 14.54 2.19 -6.55
C ALA A 247 14.17 1.65 -5.16
N GLY A 248 14.17 2.52 -4.14
CA GLY A 248 13.67 2.19 -2.80
C GLY A 248 12.21 1.76 -2.81
N ALA A 249 11.34 2.53 -3.47
CA ALA A 249 9.91 2.22 -3.58
C ALA A 249 9.62 1.00 -4.46
N VAL A 250 10.37 0.79 -5.54
CA VAL A 250 10.15 -0.30 -6.50
C VAL A 250 10.73 -1.62 -6.00
N VAL A 251 11.85 -1.61 -5.27
CA VAL A 251 12.55 -2.85 -4.86
C VAL A 251 12.60 -2.98 -3.35
N GLY A 252 13.07 -1.94 -2.65
CA GLY A 252 13.27 -1.96 -1.20
C GLY A 252 11.99 -2.24 -0.43
N ALA A 253 10.94 -1.44 -0.68
CA ALA A 253 9.63 -1.59 -0.06
C ALA A 253 9.03 -2.98 -0.30
N PRO A 254 8.86 -3.48 -1.54
CA PRO A 254 8.32 -4.81 -1.79
C PRO A 254 9.04 -5.96 -1.07
N ILE A 255 10.38 -5.93 -0.96
CA ILE A 255 11.10 -7.00 -0.26
C ILE A 255 10.74 -7.02 1.24
N VAL A 256 10.76 -5.85 1.88
CA VAL A 256 10.44 -5.72 3.31
C VAL A 256 8.96 -6.01 3.57
N GLU A 257 8.09 -5.42 2.76
CA GLU A 257 6.64 -5.52 2.92
C GLU A 257 6.15 -6.94 2.67
N GLU A 258 6.58 -7.62 1.61
CA GLU A 258 6.12 -9.00 1.36
C GLU A 258 6.64 -9.98 2.40
N PHE A 259 7.81 -9.74 3.00
CA PHE A 259 8.26 -10.48 4.18
C PHE A 259 7.33 -10.22 5.39
N VAL A 260 7.07 -8.96 5.72
CA VAL A 260 6.20 -8.58 6.86
C VAL A 260 4.77 -9.11 6.66
N TYR A 261 4.14 -8.81 5.53
CA TYR A 261 2.73 -9.12 5.29
C TYR A 261 2.53 -10.60 4.93
N ARG A 262 3.32 -11.21 4.04
CA ARG A 262 3.06 -12.60 3.58
C ARG A 262 3.70 -13.65 4.47
N VAL A 263 5.01 -13.52 4.70
CA VAL A 263 5.74 -14.53 5.47
C VAL A 263 5.31 -14.48 6.93
N CYS A 264 5.33 -13.29 7.52
CA CYS A 264 5.08 -13.10 8.94
C CYS A 264 3.58 -13.03 9.28
N LEU A 265 2.86 -11.97 8.89
CA LEU A 265 1.48 -11.74 9.33
C LEU A 265 0.48 -12.74 8.74
N GLN A 266 0.49 -12.95 7.42
CA GLN A 266 -0.40 -13.92 6.77
C GLN A 266 -0.04 -15.34 7.21
N GLY A 267 1.25 -15.67 7.28
CA GLY A 267 1.72 -16.94 7.84
C GLY A 267 1.25 -17.17 9.27
N ALA A 268 1.36 -16.17 10.15
CA ALA A 268 0.84 -16.22 11.53
C ALA A 268 -0.65 -16.53 11.58
N LEU A 269 -1.44 -15.82 10.78
CA LEU A 269 -2.90 -15.95 10.79
C LEU A 269 -3.36 -17.28 10.18
N VAL A 270 -2.71 -17.77 9.11
CA VAL A 270 -2.97 -19.10 8.55
C VAL A 270 -2.65 -20.18 9.58
N ARG A 271 -1.55 -20.04 10.33
CA ARG A 271 -1.15 -21.01 11.34
C ARG A 271 -2.14 -21.06 12.50
N ALA A 272 -2.61 -19.90 12.96
CA ALA A 272 -3.54 -19.77 14.07
C ALA A 272 -4.96 -20.23 13.72
N THR A 273 -5.43 -19.93 12.51
CA THR A 273 -6.85 -20.12 12.13
C THR A 273 -7.08 -21.31 11.20
N LYS A 274 -6.05 -21.78 10.50
CA LYS A 274 -6.12 -22.73 9.37
C LYS A 274 -7.06 -22.24 8.25
N ARG A 275 -7.24 -20.93 8.09
CA ARG A 275 -8.12 -20.30 7.09
C ARG A 275 -7.33 -19.33 6.21
N ALA A 276 -6.90 -19.80 5.04
CA ALA A 276 -6.14 -19.00 4.07
C ALA A 276 -6.90 -17.74 3.63
N TRP A 277 -8.17 -17.86 3.24
CA TRP A 277 -8.97 -16.71 2.80
C TRP A 277 -9.13 -15.64 3.87
N LEU A 278 -9.46 -16.04 5.10
CA LEU A 278 -9.52 -15.11 6.22
C LEU A 278 -8.18 -14.37 6.40
N SER A 279 -7.09 -15.12 6.30
CA SER A 279 -5.75 -14.57 6.46
C SER A 279 -5.38 -13.57 5.37
N ILE A 280 -5.68 -13.90 4.11
CA ILE A 280 -5.47 -13.03 2.96
C ILE A 280 -6.27 -11.75 3.12
N LEU A 281 -7.57 -11.84 3.42
CA LEU A 281 -8.44 -10.66 3.55
C LEU A 281 -7.97 -9.74 4.67
N VAL A 282 -7.74 -10.27 5.87
CA VAL A 282 -7.30 -9.46 7.02
C VAL A 282 -5.96 -8.78 6.72
N VAL A 283 -4.97 -9.52 6.23
CA VAL A 283 -3.63 -8.95 5.98
C VAL A 283 -3.64 -7.96 4.82
N SER A 284 -4.47 -8.18 3.80
CA SER A 284 -4.62 -7.23 2.69
C SER A 284 -5.29 -5.93 3.12
N THR A 285 -6.25 -6.01 4.04
CA THR A 285 -6.83 -4.82 4.69
C THR A 285 -5.77 -4.08 5.51
N LEU A 286 -4.97 -4.79 6.31
CA LEU A 286 -3.87 -4.17 7.08
C LEU A 286 -2.83 -3.51 6.18
N PHE A 287 -2.50 -4.15 5.05
CA PHE A 287 -1.62 -3.59 4.03
C PHE A 287 -2.18 -2.28 3.45
N ALA A 288 -3.45 -2.26 3.05
CA ALA A 288 -4.09 -1.04 2.55
C ALA A 288 -4.13 0.06 3.62
N LEU A 289 -4.50 -0.28 4.86
CA LEU A 289 -4.56 0.68 5.97
C LEU A 289 -3.21 1.28 6.34
N ALA A 290 -2.10 0.57 6.14
CA ALA A 290 -0.75 1.12 6.34
C ALA A 290 -0.41 2.27 5.38
N HIS A 291 -1.22 2.45 4.32
CA HIS A 291 -1.11 3.55 3.36
C HIS A 291 -2.11 4.68 3.63
N TRP A 292 -2.91 4.59 4.69
CA TRP A 292 -3.86 5.63 5.07
C TRP A 292 -3.16 6.99 5.22
N GLY A 293 -3.74 8.04 4.63
CA GLY A 293 -3.17 9.39 4.65
C GLY A 293 -1.95 9.61 3.73
N ARG A 294 -1.44 8.57 3.07
CA ARG A 294 -0.35 8.67 2.07
C ARG A 294 -0.87 8.62 0.64
N VAL A 295 -2.00 7.96 0.43
CA VAL A 295 -2.72 7.86 -0.84
C VAL A 295 -4.18 8.27 -0.63
N PRO A 296 -4.88 8.74 -1.67
CA PRO A 296 -6.32 9.00 -1.58
C PRO A 296 -7.09 7.70 -1.26
N TRP A 297 -8.24 7.83 -0.58
CA TRP A 297 -8.99 6.68 -0.06
C TRP A 297 -9.39 5.68 -1.16
N HIS A 298 -9.71 6.15 -2.37
CA HIS A 298 -10.11 5.27 -3.47
C HIS A 298 -8.93 4.40 -3.95
N ALA A 299 -7.70 4.90 -3.90
CA ALA A 299 -6.51 4.11 -4.19
C ALA A 299 -6.29 2.99 -3.15
N MET A 300 -6.77 3.15 -1.92
CA MET A 300 -6.72 2.10 -0.90
C MET A 300 -7.53 0.87 -1.29
N ILE A 301 -8.63 1.03 -2.04
CA ILE A 301 -9.41 -0.08 -2.59
C ILE A 301 -8.52 -0.89 -3.54
N THR A 302 -7.81 -0.20 -4.44
CA THR A 302 -6.87 -0.83 -5.38
C THR A 302 -5.76 -1.58 -4.64
N LEU A 303 -5.15 -0.95 -3.62
CA LEU A 303 -4.11 -1.58 -2.79
C LEU A 303 -4.63 -2.79 -2.01
N GLY A 304 -5.86 -2.75 -1.50
CA GLY A 304 -6.49 -3.89 -0.83
C GLY A 304 -6.71 -5.07 -1.77
N PHE A 305 -7.14 -4.82 -3.01
CA PHE A 305 -7.28 -5.85 -4.04
C PHE A 305 -5.93 -6.40 -4.53
N LEU A 306 -4.92 -5.53 -4.70
CA LEU A 306 -3.55 -5.96 -4.98
C LEU A 306 -3.03 -6.86 -3.85
N GLY A 307 -3.22 -6.45 -2.60
CA GLY A 307 -2.88 -7.24 -1.42
C GLY A 307 -3.54 -8.62 -1.46
N CYS A 308 -4.83 -8.69 -1.82
CA CYS A 308 -5.54 -9.96 -1.97
C CYS A 308 -4.94 -10.82 -3.07
N ALA A 309 -4.67 -10.25 -4.24
CA ALA A 309 -4.11 -10.96 -5.39
C ALA A 309 -2.73 -11.53 -5.10
N ILE A 310 -1.85 -10.73 -4.48
CA ILE A 310 -0.51 -11.14 -4.06
C ILE A 310 -0.60 -12.18 -2.92
N GLY A 311 -1.52 -12.02 -1.97
CA GLY A 311 -1.78 -13.00 -0.91
C GLY A 311 -2.23 -14.35 -1.44
N VAL A 312 -3.10 -14.38 -2.44
CA VAL A 312 -3.49 -15.60 -3.17
C VAL A 312 -2.29 -16.20 -3.90
N ALA A 313 -1.53 -15.39 -4.63
CA ALA A 313 -0.34 -15.85 -5.36
C ALA A 313 0.68 -16.50 -4.42
N TYR A 314 0.91 -15.92 -3.23
CA TYR A 314 1.78 -16.49 -2.21
C TYR A 314 1.31 -17.84 -1.70
N GLU A 315 0.03 -17.99 -1.34
CA GLU A 315 -0.50 -19.29 -0.86
C GLU A 315 -0.52 -20.37 -1.94
N ARG A 316 -0.71 -19.99 -3.21
CA ARG A 316 -0.73 -20.92 -4.35
C ARG A 316 0.66 -21.37 -4.78
N THR A 317 1.60 -20.43 -4.87
CA THR A 317 2.96 -20.72 -5.36
C THR A 317 3.91 -21.15 -4.27
N ARG A 318 3.57 -20.87 -3.00
CA ARG A 318 4.35 -21.21 -1.81
C ARG A 318 5.78 -20.70 -1.93
N SER A 319 5.92 -19.49 -2.44
CA SER A 319 7.18 -18.81 -2.68
C SER A 319 7.08 -17.35 -2.31
N LEU A 320 8.05 -16.84 -1.54
CA LEU A 320 8.19 -15.41 -1.27
C LEU A 320 8.63 -14.62 -2.51
N LEU A 321 9.30 -15.25 -3.48
CA LEU A 321 9.80 -14.51 -4.65
C LEU A 321 8.67 -14.12 -5.61
N VAL A 322 7.60 -14.91 -5.71
CA VAL A 322 6.41 -14.59 -6.51
C VAL A 322 5.75 -13.28 -6.07
N PRO A 323 5.32 -13.11 -4.81
CA PRO A 323 4.70 -11.86 -4.37
C PRO A 323 5.65 -10.68 -4.46
N ILE A 324 6.95 -10.83 -4.13
CA ILE A 324 7.96 -9.78 -4.32
C ILE A 324 7.99 -9.34 -5.78
N THR A 325 8.08 -10.29 -6.72
CA THR A 325 8.16 -9.98 -8.15
C THR A 325 6.90 -9.26 -8.64
N VAL A 326 5.71 -9.73 -8.26
CA VAL A 326 4.45 -9.07 -8.64
C VAL A 326 4.40 -7.63 -8.11
N HIS A 327 4.81 -7.42 -6.86
CA HIS A 327 4.79 -6.10 -6.23
C HIS A 327 5.84 -5.16 -6.85
N VAL A 328 7.07 -5.64 -7.09
CA VAL A 328 8.12 -4.89 -7.79
C VAL A 328 7.64 -4.44 -9.17
N LEU A 329 7.05 -5.36 -9.95
CA LEU A 329 6.53 -5.05 -11.28
C LEU A 329 5.35 -4.08 -11.23
N PHE A 330 4.47 -4.19 -10.23
CA PHE A 330 3.38 -3.24 -10.02
C PHE A 330 3.90 -1.83 -9.73
N ASN A 331 4.86 -1.67 -8.82
CA ASN A 331 5.44 -0.37 -8.49
C ASN A 331 6.21 0.21 -9.69
N ALA A 332 6.98 -0.61 -10.39
CA ALA A 332 7.68 -0.19 -11.61
C ALA A 332 6.72 0.26 -12.71
N ALA A 333 5.62 -0.48 -12.92
CA ALA A 333 4.60 -0.12 -13.91
C ALA A 333 3.93 1.22 -13.57
N ASN A 334 3.63 1.49 -12.29
CA ASN A 334 3.06 2.78 -11.87
C ASN A 334 4.02 3.95 -12.12
N ILE A 335 5.31 3.78 -11.83
CA ILE A 335 6.32 4.82 -12.13
C ILE A 335 6.43 5.03 -13.65
N ALA A 336 6.50 3.95 -14.42
CA ALA A 336 6.57 4.05 -15.88
C ALA A 336 5.34 4.76 -16.45
N MET A 337 4.13 4.37 -16.04
CA MET A 337 2.89 5.03 -16.47
C MET A 337 2.88 6.52 -16.11
N ALA A 338 3.29 6.90 -14.91
CA ALA A 338 3.34 8.30 -14.51
C ALA A 338 4.31 9.13 -15.35
N LEU A 339 5.43 8.54 -15.79
CA LEU A 339 6.40 9.20 -16.68
C LEU A 339 5.90 9.29 -18.14
N PHE A 340 5.17 8.28 -18.62
CA PHE A 340 4.66 8.25 -19.99
C PHE A 340 3.42 9.14 -20.21
N PHE A 341 2.59 9.32 -19.18
CA PHE A 341 1.35 10.09 -19.24
C PHE A 341 1.45 11.47 -18.54
N LYS A 342 2.67 12.01 -18.39
CA LYS A 342 2.91 13.38 -17.91
C LYS A 342 2.29 14.42 -18.87
#